data_AF-K5WIE8-F1
#
_entry.id   AF-K5WIE8-F1
#
_cell.length_a   1.000
_cell.length_b   1.000
_cell.length_c   1.000
_cell.angle_alpha   90.00
_cell.angle_beta   90.00
_cell.angle_gamma   90.00
#
_symmetry.space_group_name_H-M   'P 1'
#
loop_
_entity.id
_entity.type
_entity.pdbx_description
1 polymer ?
#
loop_
_entity_poly.entity_id
_entity_poly.type
_entity_poly.pdbx_seq_one_letter_code
_entity_poly.pdbx_strand_id
1 'polypeptide(L)'
;MEHVVPTSYASTSLGEIDNTPLQGLQELYLSGPTSDITALLTHVTFPRSTSLSLRCTCNDKPDELPSLAGALCSRLAASCSTFPLRALHISLDAVQITMHAKATEHIVENESLWDLAEEGALSVTLVAGPDTLHTPAAVETLVSAFALQDIGALLLDDYEGFLDEPLVCHLLRRTPNLRLVHARHDAASPVVSALLSDATARGPDDPEVLPRLEVLVLEEVDMNWAFDSTPFVHMLQEAQFLRCLRRSPIDELRVKRCMNVGPNDIRTLCHLFTDVHWDSFEAYVTDAESDQEADEVWPDENIWADYWEYEGVEWHS
;
A
#
# COMPACT_ATOMS: atom_id res chain seq x y z
N MET A 1 24.52 10.55 15.63
CA MET A 1 25.88 10.82 15.14
C MET A 1 25.81 10.58 13.64
N GLU A 2 25.62 11.63 12.85
CA GLU A 2 25.48 11.53 11.39
C GLU A 2 26.80 11.06 10.77
N HIS A 3 26.78 9.91 10.10
CA HIS A 3 27.88 9.48 9.26
C HIS A 3 27.59 9.90 7.81
N VAL A 4 28.08 11.07 7.43
CA VAL A 4 28.13 11.49 6.02
C VAL A 4 29.31 10.77 5.37
N VAL A 5 29.03 9.78 4.53
CA VAL A 5 30.08 9.10 3.74
C VAL A 5 30.39 9.97 2.51
N PRO A 6 31.63 10.44 2.32
CA PRO A 6 31.97 11.29 1.17
C PRO A 6 32.01 10.45 -0.11
N THR A 7 31.25 10.87 -1.12
CA THR A 7 31.34 10.35 -2.49
C THR A 7 32.53 11.00 -3.22
N SER A 8 33.74 10.52 -2.97
CA SER A 8 34.76 10.51 -4.02
C SER A 8 35.75 9.37 -3.79
N TYR A 9 35.95 8.51 -4.79
CA TYR A 9 37.24 8.30 -5.47
C TYR A 9 37.17 7.11 -6.44
N ALA A 10 37.53 7.43 -7.69
CA ALA A 10 38.21 6.64 -8.70
C ALA A 10 38.45 5.14 -8.46
N SER A 11 37.98 4.34 -9.43
CA SER A 11 38.70 3.23 -10.10
C SER A 11 39.92 2.69 -9.35
N THR A 12 39.68 1.85 -8.35
CA THR A 12 40.64 0.83 -7.92
C THR A 12 39.91 -0.50 -7.88
N SER A 13 40.54 -1.52 -8.45
CA SER A 13 40.05 -2.90 -8.50
C SER A 13 39.51 -3.31 -7.13
N LEU A 14 38.21 -3.57 -7.07
CA LEU A 14 37.51 -4.10 -5.91
C LEU A 14 38.01 -5.52 -5.65
N GLY A 15 39.12 -5.64 -4.90
CA GLY A 15 39.39 -6.82 -4.10
C GLY A 15 38.21 -7.06 -3.16
N GLU A 16 37.98 -8.33 -2.79
CA GLU A 16 36.94 -8.78 -1.86
C GLU A 16 36.62 -7.70 -0.80
N ILE A 17 35.56 -6.91 -1.03
CA ILE A 17 35.09 -6.00 0.00
C ILE A 17 34.41 -6.88 1.04
N ASP A 18 35.14 -7.10 2.12
CA ASP A 18 34.65 -7.67 3.37
C ASP A 18 33.37 -6.93 3.79
N ASN A 19 32.32 -7.70 4.10
CA ASN A 19 31.08 -7.19 4.69
C ASN A 19 31.43 -6.28 5.87
N THR A 20 31.21 -4.97 5.74
CA THR A 20 31.56 -4.01 6.80
C THR A 20 30.43 -3.96 7.82
N PRO A 21 30.64 -4.40 9.07
CA PRO A 21 29.60 -4.36 10.09
C PRO A 21 29.49 -2.97 10.72
N LEU A 22 28.35 -2.32 10.50
CA LEU A 22 27.98 -1.04 11.11
C LEU A 22 27.32 -1.27 12.47
N GLN A 23 28.10 -1.78 13.44
CA GLN A 23 27.58 -2.08 14.78
C GLN A 23 27.05 -0.81 15.47
N GLY A 24 25.86 -0.92 16.09
CA GLY A 24 25.23 0.18 16.80
C GLY A 24 24.54 1.22 15.91
N LEU A 25 24.45 0.98 14.59
CA LEU A 25 23.65 1.81 13.71
C LEU A 25 22.17 1.73 14.14
N GLN A 26 21.57 2.90 14.35
CA GLN A 26 20.16 3.04 14.72
C GLN A 26 19.32 3.47 13.53
N GLU A 27 19.89 4.27 12.64
CA GLU A 27 19.22 4.84 11.48
C GLU A 27 20.19 4.80 10.29
N LEU A 28 19.68 4.41 9.13
CA LEU A 28 20.40 4.41 7.86
C LEU A 28 19.54 5.13 6.82
N TYR A 29 19.93 6.35 6.48
CA TYR A 29 19.33 7.12 5.41
C TYR A 29 20.21 7.06 4.17
N LEU A 30 19.68 6.57 3.05
CA LEU A 30 20.37 6.53 1.76
C LEU A 30 19.51 7.19 0.70
N SER A 31 20.08 8.14 -0.04
CA SER A 31 19.40 8.80 -1.16
C SER A 31 20.33 8.87 -2.38
N GLY A 32 19.81 8.52 -3.56
CA GLY A 32 20.59 8.55 -4.80
C GLY A 32 20.17 7.50 -5.84
N PRO A 33 21.02 7.24 -6.85
CA PRO A 33 20.75 6.24 -7.88
C PRO A 33 20.55 4.84 -7.30
N THR A 34 19.55 4.11 -7.80
CA THR A 34 19.23 2.74 -7.35
C THR A 34 20.45 1.81 -7.40
N SER A 35 21.30 1.94 -8.42
CA SER A 35 22.54 1.16 -8.57
C SER A 35 23.53 1.36 -7.42
N ASP A 36 23.67 2.60 -6.96
CA ASP A 36 24.68 2.99 -5.97
C ASP A 36 24.25 2.54 -4.57
N ILE A 37 22.95 2.72 -4.28
CA ILE A 37 22.33 2.22 -3.05
C ILE A 37 22.42 0.69 -3.00
N THR A 38 22.09 0.01 -4.11
CA THR A 38 22.17 -1.46 -4.21
C THR A 38 23.59 -1.96 -3.97
N ALA A 39 24.59 -1.33 -4.61
CA ALA A 39 26.00 -1.68 -4.41
C ALA A 39 26.40 -1.49 -2.94
N LEU A 40 26.02 -0.38 -2.32
CA LEU A 40 26.31 -0.13 -0.90
C LEU A 40 25.68 -1.18 0.00
N LEU A 41 24.39 -1.47 -0.16
CA LEU A 41 23.66 -2.50 0.61
C LEU A 41 24.26 -3.90 0.43
N THR A 42 24.90 -4.15 -0.71
CA THR A 42 25.63 -5.40 -0.96
C THR A 42 26.94 -5.49 -0.17
N HIS A 43 27.45 -4.41 0.41
CA HIS A 43 28.71 -4.40 1.14
C HIS A 43 28.59 -4.03 2.63
N VAL A 44 27.46 -3.49 3.07
CA VAL A 44 27.23 -3.13 4.48
C VAL A 44 26.35 -4.15 5.20
N THR A 45 26.59 -4.32 6.50
CA THR A 45 25.68 -5.05 7.41
C THR A 45 25.36 -4.16 8.59
N PHE A 46 24.11 -4.15 9.04
CA PHE A 46 23.65 -3.29 10.13
C PHE A 46 22.72 -4.05 11.10
N PRO A 47 22.58 -3.59 12.36
CA PRO A 47 21.69 -4.20 13.35
C PRO A 47 20.24 -4.28 12.87
N ARG A 48 19.49 -5.28 13.33
CA ARG A 48 18.05 -5.42 13.03
C ARG A 48 17.18 -4.27 13.57
N SER A 49 17.68 -3.54 14.55
CA SER A 49 16.98 -2.37 15.09
C SER A 49 17.22 -1.11 14.25
N THR A 50 18.00 -1.20 13.17
CA THR A 50 18.27 -0.06 12.31
C THR A 50 16.99 0.32 11.57
N SER A 51 16.48 1.52 11.79
CA SER A 51 15.50 2.12 10.90
C SER A 51 16.19 2.44 9.57
N LEU A 52 15.62 1.93 8.48
CA LEU A 52 16.15 2.13 7.15
C LEU A 52 15.23 3.09 6.39
N SER A 53 15.78 4.13 5.79
CA SER A 53 15.09 5.02 4.87
C SER A 53 15.87 5.08 3.56
N LEU A 54 15.31 4.48 2.51
CA LEU A 54 15.91 4.49 1.18
C LEU A 54 15.12 5.40 0.26
N ARG A 55 15.78 6.36 -0.38
CA ARG A 55 15.21 7.19 -1.45
C ARG A 55 15.96 6.93 -2.75
N CYS A 56 15.43 6.07 -3.60
CA CYS A 56 16.09 5.63 -4.82
C CYS A 56 15.56 6.39 -6.04
N THR A 57 16.42 6.75 -6.99
CA THR A 57 16.03 7.22 -8.33
C THR A 57 16.30 6.13 -9.37
N CYS A 58 15.25 5.68 -10.05
CA CYS A 58 15.32 4.63 -11.07
C CYS A 58 15.61 5.19 -12.47
N ASN A 59 16.36 4.46 -13.30
CA ASN A 59 16.63 4.82 -14.70
C ASN A 59 15.87 3.90 -15.69
N ASP A 60 14.66 3.47 -15.33
CA ASP A 60 13.77 2.63 -16.15
C ASP A 60 14.39 1.30 -16.64
N LYS A 61 15.39 0.78 -15.91
CA LYS A 61 15.93 -0.56 -16.19
C LYS A 61 15.13 -1.60 -15.41
N PRO A 62 14.66 -2.68 -16.06
CA PRO A 62 13.82 -3.69 -15.42
C PRO A 62 14.52 -4.42 -14.25
N ASP A 63 15.86 -4.49 -14.26
CA ASP A 63 16.64 -5.23 -13.27
C ASP A 63 17.06 -4.41 -12.05
N GLU A 64 16.90 -3.08 -12.06
CA GLU A 64 17.38 -2.20 -10.97
C GLU A 64 16.65 -2.47 -9.65
N LEU A 65 15.32 -2.64 -9.72
CA LEU A 65 14.48 -2.86 -8.54
C LEU A 65 14.58 -4.28 -7.99
N PRO A 66 14.58 -5.34 -8.81
CA PRO A 66 14.97 -6.67 -8.35
C PRO A 66 16.33 -6.74 -7.69
N SER A 67 17.32 -6.02 -8.23
CA SER A 67 18.66 -5.98 -7.64
C SER A 67 18.66 -5.30 -6.26
N LEU A 68 17.96 -4.16 -6.13
CA LEU A 68 17.80 -3.46 -4.85
C LEU A 68 17.08 -4.32 -3.82
N ALA A 69 15.95 -4.93 -4.20
CA ALA A 69 15.16 -5.80 -3.34
C ALA A 69 15.97 -7.02 -2.90
N GLY A 70 16.73 -7.63 -3.82
CA GLY A 70 17.65 -8.72 -3.52
C GLY A 70 18.74 -8.31 -2.52
N ALA A 71 19.36 -7.15 -2.72
CA ALA A 71 20.36 -6.61 -1.79
C ALA A 71 19.76 -6.37 -0.40
N LEU A 72 18.60 -5.69 -0.32
CA LEU A 72 17.84 -5.48 0.92
C LEU A 72 17.56 -6.80 1.64
N CYS A 73 16.96 -7.76 0.94
CA CYS A 73 16.49 -8.98 1.55
C CYS A 73 17.62 -9.92 1.92
N SER A 74 18.72 -9.93 1.18
CA SER A 74 19.94 -10.65 1.61
C SER A 74 20.44 -10.14 2.97
N ARG A 75 20.25 -8.85 3.28
CA ARG A 75 20.66 -8.25 4.55
C ARG A 75 19.64 -8.42 5.66
N LEU A 76 18.35 -8.43 5.32
CA LEU A 76 17.27 -8.72 6.27
C LEU A 76 17.18 -10.22 6.62
N ALA A 77 17.51 -11.12 5.67
CA ALA A 77 17.36 -12.57 5.81
C ALA A 77 18.58 -13.30 6.38
N ALA A 78 19.80 -12.73 6.29
CA ALA A 78 21.05 -13.37 6.74
C ALA A 78 21.15 -13.65 8.25
N SER A 79 20.08 -13.46 9.02
CA SER A 79 20.00 -13.78 10.44
C SER A 79 18.63 -14.39 10.71
N CYS A 80 18.52 -15.71 10.87
CA CYS A 80 17.25 -16.38 11.18
C CYS A 80 16.56 -15.79 12.43
N SER A 81 15.38 -15.23 12.19
CA SER A 81 14.22 -14.90 13.05
C SER A 81 13.71 -13.54 12.57
N THR A 82 12.55 -13.56 11.92
CA THR A 82 11.89 -12.48 11.17
C THR A 82 12.01 -11.10 11.83
N PHE A 83 12.27 -10.08 11.02
CA PHE A 83 12.05 -8.69 11.42
C PHE A 83 10.58 -8.61 11.88
N PRO A 84 10.27 -8.13 13.09
CA PRO A 84 8.93 -8.26 13.68
C PRO A 84 7.97 -7.24 13.07
N LEU A 85 7.91 -7.14 11.74
CA LEU A 85 7.02 -6.25 11.03
C LEU A 85 5.58 -6.74 11.21
N ARG A 86 4.75 -5.87 11.76
CA ARG A 86 3.34 -6.13 12.10
C ARG A 86 2.39 -5.28 11.26
N ALA A 87 2.86 -4.15 10.74
CA ALA A 87 2.10 -3.32 9.81
C ALA A 87 2.94 -3.00 8.56
N LEU A 88 2.26 -2.93 7.41
CA LEU A 88 2.82 -2.56 6.12
C LEU A 88 1.93 -1.49 5.48
N HIS A 89 2.56 -0.46 4.92
CA HIS A 89 1.92 0.56 4.09
C HIS A 89 2.61 0.54 2.73
N ILE A 90 1.83 0.47 1.65
CA ILE A 90 2.28 0.68 0.28
C ILE A 90 1.46 1.82 -0.30
N SER A 91 2.13 2.89 -0.71
CA SER A 91 1.55 4.05 -1.39
C SER A 91 2.17 4.19 -2.77
N LEU A 92 1.32 4.45 -3.76
CA LEU A 92 1.72 4.64 -5.15
C LEU A 92 1.08 5.92 -5.69
N ASP A 93 1.92 6.79 -6.23
CA ASP A 93 1.50 7.97 -6.99
C ASP A 93 2.22 8.01 -8.34
N ALA A 94 1.92 9.01 -9.18
CA ALA A 94 2.46 9.13 -10.52
C ALA A 94 4.01 9.25 -10.59
N VAL A 95 4.68 9.50 -9.46
CA VAL A 95 6.10 9.83 -9.37
C VAL A 95 6.87 8.91 -8.43
N GLN A 96 6.22 8.23 -7.49
CA GLN A 96 6.91 7.41 -6.49
C GLN A 96 6.09 6.23 -5.98
N ILE A 97 6.83 5.21 -5.55
CA ILE A 97 6.35 4.05 -4.82
C ILE A 97 6.95 4.11 -3.44
N THR A 98 6.11 4.18 -2.42
CA THR A 98 6.55 4.25 -1.04
C THR A 98 6.06 3.03 -0.27
N MET A 99 6.96 2.42 0.48
CA MET A 99 6.66 1.27 1.32
C MET A 99 7.23 1.46 2.72
N HIS A 100 6.37 1.44 3.72
CA HIS A 100 6.75 1.53 5.13
C HIS A 100 6.34 0.28 5.87
N ALA A 101 7.20 -0.22 6.75
CA ALA A 101 6.88 -1.31 7.64
C ALA A 101 7.22 -0.97 9.10
N LYS A 102 6.29 -1.27 10.00
CA LYS A 102 6.37 -0.98 11.43
C LYS A 102 6.29 -2.25 12.24
N ALA A 103 6.92 -2.25 13.42
CA ALA A 103 6.88 -3.38 14.35
C ALA A 103 5.57 -3.49 15.16
N THR A 104 4.71 -2.48 15.04
CA THR A 104 3.39 -2.40 15.69
C THR A 104 2.29 -2.68 14.68
N GLU A 105 1.16 -3.22 15.12
CA GLU A 105 -0.03 -3.44 14.28
C GLU A 105 -0.78 -2.14 13.95
N HIS A 106 -0.46 -1.02 14.64
CA HIS A 106 -1.10 0.25 14.40
C HIS A 106 -0.68 0.85 13.05
N ILE A 107 -1.61 0.81 12.10
CA ILE A 107 -1.61 1.68 10.93
C ILE A 107 -2.21 3.01 11.37
N VAL A 108 -1.50 4.09 11.05
CA VAL A 108 -1.92 5.43 11.40
C VAL A 108 -3.06 5.82 10.46
N GLU A 109 -4.25 6.06 10.99
CA GLU A 109 -5.46 6.31 10.18
C GLU A 109 -5.58 7.77 9.70
N ASN A 110 -4.52 8.56 9.70
CA ASN A 110 -4.58 10.01 9.45
C ASN A 110 -3.35 10.50 8.68
N GLU A 111 -3.58 11.23 7.59
CA GLU A 111 -2.55 11.78 6.72
C GLU A 111 -1.58 12.74 7.38
N SER A 112 -2.09 13.62 8.26
CA SER A 112 -1.25 14.56 9.00
C SER A 112 -0.27 13.89 9.98
N LEU A 113 -0.44 12.59 10.23
CA LEU A 113 0.47 11.77 11.03
C LEU A 113 1.38 10.89 10.17
N TRP A 114 1.25 10.89 8.83
CA TRP A 114 2.20 10.21 7.93
C TRP A 114 3.50 10.97 7.77
N ASP A 115 3.48 12.30 7.90
CA ASP A 115 4.71 13.10 8.10
C ASP A 115 5.48 12.68 9.37
N LEU A 116 4.80 12.03 10.33
CA LEU A 116 5.39 11.40 11.53
C LEU A 116 5.69 9.91 11.34
N ALA A 117 5.33 9.29 10.22
CA ALA A 117 5.54 7.87 9.95
C ALA A 117 6.92 7.53 9.38
N GLU A 118 7.82 8.51 9.28
CA GLU A 118 9.27 8.30 9.17
C GLU A 118 9.82 7.38 10.29
N GLU A 119 9.06 7.21 11.39
CA GLU A 119 9.35 6.26 12.48
C GLU A 119 9.19 4.77 12.12
N GLY A 120 9.03 4.44 10.83
CA GLY A 120 9.06 3.06 10.34
C GLY A 120 10.34 2.32 10.77
N ALA A 121 10.20 1.05 11.14
CA ALA A 121 11.38 0.19 11.32
C ALA A 121 12.06 -0.09 9.95
N LEU A 122 11.30 0.07 8.87
CA LEU A 122 11.74 0.07 7.48
C LEU A 122 10.89 1.08 6.69
N SER A 123 11.54 1.92 5.89
CA SER A 123 10.95 2.83 4.92
C SER A 123 11.75 2.74 3.62
N VAL A 124 11.05 2.50 2.52
CA VAL A 124 11.62 2.41 1.18
C VAL A 124 10.76 3.28 0.28
N THR A 125 11.32 4.38 -0.19
CA THR A 125 10.74 5.27 -1.19
C THR A 125 11.53 5.13 -2.48
N LEU A 126 10.84 4.73 -3.53
CA LEU A 126 11.37 4.65 -4.88
C LEU A 126 10.75 5.79 -5.66
N VAL A 127 11.57 6.75 -6.09
CA VAL A 127 11.15 7.79 -7.02
C VAL A 127 11.32 7.22 -8.41
N ALA A 128 10.20 6.83 -9.01
CA ALA A 128 10.15 6.46 -10.41
C ALA A 128 10.13 7.75 -11.26
N GLY A 129 10.66 7.69 -12.48
CA GLY A 129 10.35 8.74 -13.45
C GLY A 129 8.84 8.70 -13.77
N PRO A 130 8.34 9.64 -14.60
CA PRO A 130 6.93 9.65 -15.04
C PRO A 130 6.52 8.41 -15.86
N ASP A 131 7.45 7.49 -16.15
CA ASP A 131 7.17 6.23 -16.85
C ASP A 131 6.74 5.14 -15.86
N THR A 132 5.41 5.01 -15.73
CA THR A 132 4.67 4.11 -14.83
C THR A 132 4.69 2.63 -15.26
N LEU A 133 5.36 2.30 -16.37
CA LEU A 133 5.34 0.98 -17.02
C LEU A 133 5.91 -0.17 -16.17
N HIS A 134 6.64 0.14 -15.09
CA HIS A 134 7.31 -0.86 -14.25
C HIS A 134 6.83 -0.88 -12.80
N THR A 135 5.84 -0.03 -12.44
CA THR A 135 5.34 0.12 -11.08
C THR A 135 4.79 -1.20 -10.48
N PRO A 136 3.94 -2.00 -11.17
CA PRO A 136 3.43 -3.25 -10.61
C PRO A 136 4.53 -4.30 -10.39
N ALA A 137 5.46 -4.43 -11.34
CA ALA A 137 6.58 -5.38 -11.26
C ALA A 137 7.58 -5.01 -10.14
N ALA A 138 7.78 -3.71 -9.90
CA ALA A 138 8.57 -3.21 -8.80
C ALA A 138 7.97 -3.63 -7.45
N VAL A 139 6.68 -3.38 -7.28
CA VAL A 139 5.93 -3.75 -6.07
C VAL A 139 5.94 -5.26 -5.87
N GLU A 140 5.68 -6.05 -6.93
CA GLU A 140 5.74 -7.51 -6.86
C GLU A 140 7.10 -8.00 -6.37
N THR A 141 8.17 -7.39 -6.88
CA THR A 141 9.53 -7.77 -6.51
C THR A 141 9.85 -7.41 -5.07
N LEU A 142 9.47 -6.21 -4.62
CA LEU A 142 9.61 -5.79 -3.22
C LEU A 142 8.83 -6.73 -2.32
N VAL A 143 7.52 -6.89 -2.57
CA VAL A 143 6.63 -7.78 -1.85
C VAL A 143 7.27 -9.15 -1.73
N SER A 144 7.63 -9.79 -2.85
CA SER A 144 8.26 -11.11 -2.93
C SER A 144 9.52 -11.25 -2.07
N ALA A 145 10.27 -10.17 -1.93
CA ALA A 145 11.52 -10.19 -1.18
C ALA A 145 11.28 -10.15 0.35
N PHE A 146 10.19 -9.53 0.82
CA PHE A 146 9.91 -9.44 2.26
C PHE A 146 9.20 -10.69 2.82
N ALA A 147 9.50 -11.00 4.07
CA ALA A 147 8.77 -11.99 4.85
C ALA A 147 7.52 -11.34 5.44
N LEU A 148 6.39 -11.51 4.75
CA LEU A 148 5.13 -10.81 5.05
C LEU A 148 4.20 -11.58 5.99
N GLN A 149 4.64 -12.74 6.49
CA GLN A 149 3.80 -13.65 7.27
C GLN A 149 3.35 -13.05 8.60
N ASP A 150 4.16 -12.19 9.22
CA ASP A 150 3.90 -11.62 10.54
C ASP A 150 3.02 -10.36 10.52
N ILE A 151 2.68 -9.85 9.33
CA ILE A 151 1.90 -8.64 9.14
C ILE A 151 0.44 -8.89 9.54
N GLY A 152 -0.04 -8.10 10.49
CA GLY A 152 -1.42 -8.06 10.96
C GLY A 152 -2.23 -6.90 10.39
N ALA A 153 -1.58 -5.85 9.87
CA ALA A 153 -2.26 -4.69 9.29
C ALA A 153 -1.61 -4.23 7.97
N LEU A 154 -2.42 -3.90 6.97
CA LEU A 154 -1.99 -3.44 5.66
C LEU A 154 -2.74 -2.17 5.24
N LEU A 155 -2.01 -1.15 4.79
CA LEU A 155 -2.55 0.01 4.08
C LEU A 155 -2.08 -0.05 2.64
N LEU A 156 -3.03 0.05 1.71
CA LEU A 156 -2.79 0.24 0.29
C LEU A 156 -3.39 1.58 -0.12
N ASP A 157 -2.56 2.43 -0.70
CA ASP A 157 -2.93 3.74 -1.20
C ASP A 157 -2.49 3.86 -2.66
N ASP A 158 -3.44 4.03 -3.57
CA ASP A 158 -3.20 4.00 -5.01
C ASP A 158 -4.00 5.09 -5.71
N TYR A 159 -3.37 6.22 -5.98
CA TYR A 159 -4.03 7.42 -6.52
C TYR A 159 -4.36 7.31 -8.02
N GLU A 160 -3.74 6.37 -8.72
CA GLU A 160 -3.68 6.36 -10.19
C GLU A 160 -3.99 4.97 -10.78
N GLY A 161 -4.49 4.04 -9.95
CA GLY A 161 -4.90 2.70 -10.39
C GLY A 161 -3.74 1.81 -10.84
N PHE A 162 -2.56 1.95 -10.24
CA PHE A 162 -1.39 1.13 -10.55
C PHE A 162 -1.47 -0.29 -9.98
N LEU A 163 -2.27 -0.52 -8.94
CA LEU A 163 -2.44 -1.82 -8.32
C LEU A 163 -3.46 -2.64 -9.11
N ASP A 164 -2.98 -3.67 -9.80
CA ASP A 164 -3.87 -4.64 -10.45
C ASP A 164 -4.30 -5.76 -9.49
N GLU A 165 -5.39 -6.44 -9.85
CA GLU A 165 -5.92 -7.57 -9.08
C GLU A 165 -4.88 -8.70 -8.88
N PRO A 166 -4.13 -9.15 -9.91
CA PRO A 166 -3.11 -10.18 -9.74
C PRO A 166 -2.07 -9.85 -8.67
N LEU A 167 -1.55 -8.62 -8.66
CA LEU A 167 -0.55 -8.15 -7.70
C LEU A 167 -1.12 -8.13 -6.28
N VAL A 168 -2.30 -7.54 -6.09
CA VAL A 168 -2.95 -7.46 -4.78
C VAL A 168 -3.29 -8.86 -4.28
N CYS A 169 -3.81 -9.73 -5.14
CA CYS A 169 -4.03 -11.14 -4.83
C CYS A 169 -2.75 -11.85 -4.37
N HIS A 170 -1.62 -11.58 -5.03
CA HIS A 170 -0.33 -12.17 -4.65
C HIS A 170 0.15 -11.65 -3.28
N LEU A 171 0.05 -10.34 -3.05
CA LEU A 171 0.38 -9.70 -1.79
C LEU A 171 -0.44 -10.28 -0.62
N LEU A 172 -1.77 -10.32 -0.76
CA LEU A 172 -2.67 -10.76 0.29
C LEU A 172 -2.51 -12.25 0.65
N ARG A 173 -2.13 -13.09 -0.31
CA ARG A 173 -1.79 -14.50 -0.04
C ARG A 173 -0.51 -14.64 0.79
N ARG A 174 0.42 -13.69 0.70
CA ARG A 174 1.69 -13.70 1.43
C ARG A 174 1.57 -13.08 2.83
N THR A 175 0.42 -12.51 3.17
CA THR A 175 0.07 -11.96 4.49
C THR A 175 -1.07 -12.77 5.17
N PRO A 176 -0.88 -14.08 5.44
CA PRO A 176 -1.96 -14.94 5.96
C PRO A 176 -2.47 -14.57 7.36
N ASN A 177 -1.71 -13.77 8.13
CA ASN A 177 -2.09 -13.31 9.46
C ASN A 177 -2.75 -11.93 9.47
N LEU A 178 -3.04 -11.37 8.30
CA LEU A 178 -3.61 -10.04 8.17
C LEU A 178 -5.03 -9.98 8.76
N ARG A 179 -5.24 -8.99 9.65
CA ARG A 179 -6.49 -8.74 10.38
C ARG A 179 -7.13 -7.41 9.99
N LEU A 180 -6.33 -6.44 9.56
CA LEU A 180 -6.79 -5.14 9.10
C LEU A 180 -6.28 -4.87 7.69
N VAL A 181 -7.19 -4.53 6.79
CA VAL A 181 -6.87 -3.95 5.48
C VAL A 181 -7.49 -2.56 5.43
N HIS A 182 -6.66 -1.58 5.12
CA HIS A 182 -7.06 -0.23 4.80
C HIS A 182 -6.76 -0.02 3.32
N ALA A 183 -7.78 0.19 2.51
CA ALA A 183 -7.65 0.47 1.09
C ALA A 183 -8.14 1.88 0.82
N ARG A 184 -7.27 2.70 0.21
CA ARG A 184 -7.55 4.07 -0.20
C ARG A 184 -7.61 4.20 -1.71
N HIS A 185 -8.39 5.15 -2.20
CA HIS A 185 -8.46 5.47 -3.63
C HIS A 185 -8.71 4.20 -4.47
N ASP A 186 -7.88 3.96 -5.47
CA ASP A 186 -8.08 2.90 -6.44
C ASP A 186 -7.74 1.52 -5.89
N ALA A 187 -6.99 1.44 -4.79
CA ALA A 187 -6.59 0.18 -4.17
C ALA A 187 -7.80 -0.63 -3.65
N ALA A 188 -8.94 0.01 -3.40
CA ALA A 188 -10.14 -0.66 -2.88
C ALA A 188 -10.70 -1.70 -3.86
N SER A 189 -10.65 -1.41 -5.16
CA SER A 189 -11.13 -2.32 -6.20
C SER A 189 -10.40 -3.67 -6.21
N PRO A 190 -9.07 -3.72 -6.44
CA PRO A 190 -8.35 -4.98 -6.50
C PRO A 190 -8.38 -5.72 -5.15
N VAL A 191 -8.49 -5.01 -4.02
CA VAL A 191 -8.71 -5.62 -2.71
C VAL A 191 -10.04 -6.35 -2.65
N VAL A 192 -11.15 -5.70 -3.01
CA VAL A 192 -12.48 -6.34 -3.00
C VAL A 192 -12.56 -7.47 -4.02
N SER A 193 -11.97 -7.31 -5.21
CA SER A 193 -11.87 -8.38 -6.20
C SER A 193 -11.09 -9.60 -5.67
N ALA A 194 -9.98 -9.36 -4.95
CA ALA A 194 -9.22 -10.42 -4.31
C ALA A 194 -10.02 -11.16 -3.21
N LEU A 195 -10.95 -10.49 -2.52
CA LEU A 195 -11.85 -11.13 -1.56
C LEU A 195 -12.90 -12.02 -2.23
N LEU A 196 -13.33 -11.66 -3.44
CA LEU A 196 -14.24 -12.45 -4.28
C LEU A 196 -13.57 -13.69 -4.87
N SER A 197 -12.25 -13.66 -5.05
CA SER A 197 -11.49 -14.77 -5.63
C SER A 197 -11.84 -16.10 -4.95
N ASP A 198 -12.36 -17.03 -5.74
CA ASP A 198 -12.82 -18.30 -5.21
C ASP A 198 -11.68 -19.31 -5.05
N ALA A 199 -11.36 -19.65 -3.80
CA ALA A 199 -10.43 -20.72 -3.48
C ALA A 199 -10.88 -22.06 -4.10
N THR A 200 -12.20 -22.27 -4.28
CA THR A 200 -12.70 -23.55 -4.83
C THR A 200 -12.46 -23.72 -6.32
N ALA A 201 -12.33 -22.62 -7.07
CA ALA A 201 -12.00 -22.65 -8.49
C ALA A 201 -10.52 -22.97 -8.77
N ARG A 202 -9.63 -22.76 -7.80
CA ARG A 202 -8.17 -22.84 -7.96
C ARG A 202 -7.52 -24.10 -7.38
N GLY A 203 -8.34 -25.06 -6.92
CA GLY A 203 -7.91 -26.37 -6.41
C GLY A 203 -7.69 -26.39 -4.89
N PRO A 204 -7.58 -27.59 -4.28
CA PRO A 204 -7.51 -27.75 -2.83
C PRO A 204 -6.24 -27.17 -2.17
N ASP A 205 -5.25 -26.78 -2.97
CA ASP A 205 -3.96 -26.23 -2.51
C ASP A 205 -3.88 -24.70 -2.55
N ASP A 206 -4.91 -23.98 -3.04
CA ASP A 206 -4.91 -22.51 -3.00
C ASP A 206 -5.52 -22.02 -1.68
N PRO A 207 -4.71 -21.47 -0.75
CA PRO A 207 -5.23 -21.00 0.52
C PRO A 207 -6.22 -19.86 0.32
N GLU A 208 -7.24 -19.82 1.17
CA GLU A 208 -8.19 -18.71 1.23
C GLU A 208 -7.44 -17.38 1.38
N VAL A 209 -7.82 -16.39 0.59
CA VAL A 209 -7.27 -15.03 0.68
C VAL A 209 -7.79 -14.37 1.95
N LEU A 210 -6.86 -13.93 2.80
CA LEU A 210 -7.15 -13.23 4.06
C LEU A 210 -8.09 -13.99 5.01
N PRO A 211 -7.73 -15.18 5.49
CA PRO A 211 -8.62 -16.00 6.32
C PRO A 211 -8.90 -15.39 7.71
N ARG A 212 -8.13 -14.36 8.11
CA ARG A 212 -8.21 -13.70 9.42
C ARG A 212 -8.59 -12.22 9.36
N LEU A 213 -9.05 -11.73 8.21
CA LEU A 213 -9.49 -10.35 8.07
C LEU A 213 -10.68 -10.08 9.00
N GLU A 214 -10.50 -9.11 9.90
CA GLU A 214 -11.50 -8.67 10.87
C GLU A 214 -12.02 -7.27 10.51
N VAL A 215 -11.13 -6.39 10.06
CA VAL A 215 -11.42 -4.99 9.78
C VAL A 215 -11.08 -4.64 8.34
N LEU A 216 -12.04 -4.09 7.62
CA LEU A 216 -11.85 -3.46 6.30
C LEU A 216 -12.15 -1.97 6.41
N VAL A 217 -11.16 -1.14 6.08
CA VAL A 217 -11.31 0.32 5.98
C VAL A 217 -11.26 0.70 4.51
N LEU A 218 -12.31 1.39 4.07
CA LEU A 218 -12.40 2.03 2.76
C LEU A 218 -12.35 3.53 3.02
N GLU A 219 -11.35 4.19 2.45
CA GLU A 219 -11.16 5.63 2.63
C GLU A 219 -10.94 6.32 1.28
N GLU A 220 -11.68 7.40 1.00
CA GLU A 220 -11.58 8.15 -0.27
C GLU A 220 -11.81 7.29 -1.52
N VAL A 221 -12.69 6.31 -1.39
CA VAL A 221 -13.07 5.40 -2.48
C VAL A 221 -14.30 5.93 -3.21
N ASP A 222 -14.30 5.89 -4.54
CA ASP A 222 -15.51 6.07 -5.33
C ASP A 222 -16.38 4.80 -5.32
N MET A 223 -17.52 4.87 -4.64
CA MET A 223 -18.43 3.73 -4.49
C MET A 223 -19.36 3.50 -5.70
N ASN A 224 -19.34 4.40 -6.69
CA ASN A 224 -20.10 4.26 -7.95
C ASN A 224 -19.35 3.46 -9.01
N TRP A 225 -18.10 3.09 -8.77
CA TRP A 225 -17.33 2.26 -9.68
C TRP A 225 -18.06 0.99 -10.08
N ALA A 226 -17.91 0.61 -11.35
CA ALA A 226 -18.48 -0.62 -11.87
C ALA A 226 -17.41 -1.48 -12.53
N PHE A 227 -17.33 -2.74 -12.10
CA PHE A 227 -16.44 -3.75 -12.67
C PHE A 227 -17.27 -4.69 -13.50
N ASP A 228 -17.01 -4.74 -14.82
CA ASP A 228 -17.81 -5.53 -15.76
C ASP A 228 -19.33 -5.25 -15.62
N SER A 229 -19.69 -3.97 -15.41
CA SER A 229 -21.08 -3.52 -15.16
C SER A 229 -21.67 -3.87 -13.78
N THR A 230 -20.86 -4.40 -12.85
CA THR A 230 -21.28 -4.67 -11.46
C THR A 230 -20.83 -3.53 -10.56
N PRO A 231 -21.77 -2.83 -9.88
CA PRO A 231 -21.42 -1.78 -8.93
C PRO A 231 -20.49 -2.27 -7.82
N PHE A 232 -19.55 -1.44 -7.40
CA PHE A 232 -18.55 -1.74 -6.37
C PHE A 232 -19.21 -2.16 -5.06
N VAL A 233 -20.28 -1.47 -4.65
CA VAL A 233 -21.08 -1.84 -3.48
C VAL A 233 -21.57 -3.28 -3.58
N HIS A 234 -22.05 -3.73 -4.75
CA HIS A 234 -22.51 -5.11 -4.92
C HIS A 234 -21.37 -6.11 -4.84
N MET A 235 -20.19 -5.77 -5.36
CA MET A 235 -19.00 -6.62 -5.20
C MET A 235 -18.60 -6.78 -3.73
N LEU A 236 -18.64 -5.69 -2.96
CA LEU A 236 -18.35 -5.71 -1.53
C LEU A 236 -19.36 -6.58 -0.76
N GLN A 237 -20.65 -6.50 -1.12
CA GLN A 237 -21.70 -7.34 -0.54
C GLN A 237 -21.47 -8.83 -0.85
N GLU A 238 -21.16 -9.16 -2.11
CA GLU A 238 -20.88 -10.53 -2.54
C GLU A 238 -19.62 -11.08 -1.85
N ALA A 239 -18.57 -10.27 -1.69
CA ALA A 239 -17.36 -10.64 -0.97
C ALA A 239 -17.68 -11.01 0.47
N GLN A 240 -18.47 -10.19 1.16
CA GLN A 240 -18.90 -10.48 2.54
C GLN A 240 -19.79 -11.74 2.62
N PHE A 241 -20.67 -11.95 1.64
CA PHE A 241 -21.50 -13.15 1.58
C PHE A 241 -20.65 -14.43 1.43
N LEU A 242 -19.70 -14.44 0.50
CA LEU A 242 -18.79 -15.58 0.30
C LEU A 242 -17.95 -15.87 1.55
N ARG A 243 -17.46 -14.83 2.24
CA ARG A 243 -16.73 -14.98 3.50
C ARG A 243 -17.60 -15.52 4.63
N CYS A 244 -18.86 -15.08 4.74
CA CYS A 244 -19.81 -15.67 5.67
C CYS A 244 -19.99 -17.18 5.41
N LEU A 245 -20.11 -17.60 4.15
CA LEU A 245 -20.21 -19.02 3.79
C LEU A 245 -18.96 -19.82 4.18
N ARG A 246 -17.78 -19.20 4.10
CA ARG A 246 -16.48 -19.77 4.50
C ARG A 246 -16.21 -19.71 6.01
N ARG A 247 -17.12 -19.11 6.79
CA ARG A 247 -17.00 -18.88 8.26
C ARG A 247 -15.83 -17.97 8.63
N SER A 248 -15.53 -17.02 7.75
CA SER A 248 -14.47 -16.01 7.89
C SER A 248 -15.02 -14.59 7.64
N PRO A 249 -16.20 -14.22 8.17
CA PRO A 249 -16.80 -12.90 7.87
C PRO A 249 -15.87 -11.76 8.31
N ILE A 250 -15.99 -10.62 7.63
CA ILE A 250 -15.38 -9.37 8.10
C ILE A 250 -16.29 -8.83 9.21
N ASP A 251 -15.70 -8.52 10.37
CA ASP A 251 -16.45 -8.08 11.55
C ASP A 251 -16.80 -6.58 11.44
N GLU A 252 -15.83 -5.76 11.05
CA GLU A 252 -15.93 -4.31 11.05
C GLU A 252 -15.64 -3.74 9.65
N LEU A 253 -16.58 -2.94 9.14
CA LEU A 253 -16.40 -2.11 7.95
C LEU A 253 -16.32 -0.65 8.36
N ARG A 254 -15.26 0.06 7.95
CA ARG A 254 -15.17 1.51 8.09
C ARG A 254 -15.22 2.16 6.71
N VAL A 255 -16.10 3.14 6.56
CA VAL A 255 -16.29 3.92 5.34
C VAL A 255 -15.98 5.37 5.69
N LYS A 256 -14.88 5.90 5.15
CA LYS A 256 -14.37 7.25 5.46
C LYS A 256 -14.20 8.05 4.19
N ARG A 257 -14.76 9.25 4.11
CA ARG A 257 -14.58 10.17 2.97
C ARG A 257 -14.87 9.53 1.60
N CYS A 258 -15.65 8.45 1.56
CA CYS A 258 -15.99 7.77 0.32
C CYS A 258 -17.01 8.58 -0.47
N MET A 259 -16.85 8.63 -1.78
CA MET A 259 -17.78 9.30 -2.69
C MET A 259 -18.90 8.35 -3.11
N ASN A 260 -20.02 8.91 -3.57
CA ASN A 260 -21.16 8.19 -4.12
C ASN A 260 -21.77 7.14 -3.20
N VAL A 261 -21.75 7.39 -1.89
CA VAL A 261 -22.38 6.55 -0.87
C VAL A 261 -23.35 7.38 -0.04
N GLY A 262 -24.56 6.86 0.18
CA GLY A 262 -25.56 7.53 0.99
C GLY A 262 -26.07 6.71 2.17
N PRO A 263 -26.97 7.28 2.99
CA PRO A 263 -27.54 6.62 4.16
C PRO A 263 -28.28 5.30 3.84
N ASN A 264 -28.81 5.16 2.62
CA ASN A 264 -29.49 3.94 2.18
C ASN A 264 -28.50 2.81 1.88
N ASP A 265 -27.35 3.12 1.28
CA ASP A 265 -26.29 2.16 1.01
C ASP A 265 -25.68 1.69 2.32
N ILE A 266 -25.38 2.63 3.22
CA ILE A 266 -24.87 2.33 4.56
C ILE A 266 -25.86 1.47 5.35
N ARG A 267 -27.17 1.78 5.31
CA ARG A 267 -28.19 0.92 5.94
C ARG A 267 -28.14 -0.51 5.41
N THR A 268 -27.91 -0.67 4.11
CA THR A 268 -27.78 -1.99 3.48
C THR A 268 -26.51 -2.71 3.97
N LEU A 269 -25.38 -2.00 4.07
CA LEU A 269 -24.13 -2.55 4.61
C LEU A 269 -24.27 -2.95 6.10
N CYS A 270 -25.00 -2.18 6.91
CA CYS A 270 -25.30 -2.54 8.31
C CYS A 270 -26.14 -3.82 8.46
N HIS A 271 -26.77 -4.31 7.39
CA HIS A 271 -27.44 -5.62 7.41
C HIS A 271 -26.50 -6.79 7.10
N LEU A 272 -25.30 -6.52 6.59
CA LEU A 272 -24.34 -7.53 6.11
C LEU A 272 -23.08 -7.63 6.98
N PHE A 273 -22.62 -6.51 7.52
CA PHE A 273 -21.47 -6.44 8.43
C PHE A 273 -21.95 -6.37 9.89
N THR A 274 -21.13 -6.86 10.81
CA THR A 274 -21.47 -6.84 12.25
C THR A 274 -21.40 -5.42 12.80
N ASP A 275 -20.36 -4.69 12.41
CA ASP A 275 -20.15 -3.29 12.79
C ASP A 275 -19.81 -2.45 11.57
N VAL A 276 -20.43 -1.28 11.45
CA VAL A 276 -20.22 -0.34 10.33
C VAL A 276 -20.01 1.06 10.89
N HIS A 277 -18.82 1.60 10.67
CA HIS A 277 -18.48 2.99 11.00
C HIS A 277 -18.49 3.82 9.73
N TRP A 278 -19.39 4.80 9.67
CA TRP A 278 -19.44 5.77 8.59
C TRP A 278 -19.26 7.17 9.16
N ASP A 279 -18.36 7.95 8.57
CA ASP A 279 -18.07 9.33 8.98
C ASP A 279 -19.15 10.34 8.55
N SER A 280 -20.23 9.86 7.91
CA SER A 280 -21.34 10.68 7.41
C SER A 280 -20.94 11.64 6.29
N PHE A 281 -19.79 11.42 5.65
CA PHE A 281 -19.39 12.16 4.46
C PHE A 281 -20.26 11.75 3.27
N GLU A 282 -20.87 12.73 2.60
CA GLU A 282 -21.70 12.55 1.41
C GLU A 282 -21.20 13.51 0.31
N ALA A 283 -20.58 12.96 -0.73
CA ALA A 283 -20.25 13.67 -1.96
C ALA A 283 -20.64 12.79 -3.15
N TYR A 284 -21.42 13.34 -4.08
CA TYR A 284 -21.87 12.62 -5.27
C TYR A 284 -21.22 13.23 -6.51
N VAL A 285 -20.53 12.40 -7.29
CA VAL A 285 -19.93 12.79 -8.57
C VAL A 285 -20.88 12.34 -9.67
N THR A 286 -21.62 13.28 -10.25
CA THR A 286 -22.46 13.03 -11.43
C THR A 286 -21.67 13.38 -12.69
N ASP A 287 -21.61 12.45 -13.65
CA ASP A 287 -21.05 12.75 -14.97
C ASP A 287 -21.84 13.89 -15.61
N ALA A 288 -21.18 15.02 -15.84
CA ALA A 288 -21.74 16.25 -16.41
C ALA A 288 -22.20 16.11 -17.88
N GLU A 289 -22.32 14.88 -18.41
CA GLU A 289 -22.79 14.61 -19.77
C GLU A 289 -24.30 14.34 -19.88
N SER A 290 -25.07 14.41 -18.78
CA SER A 290 -26.53 14.42 -18.92
C SER A 290 -27.03 15.82 -19.25
N ASP A 291 -27.20 16.11 -20.55
CA ASP A 291 -27.88 17.26 -21.17
C ASP A 291 -29.37 17.41 -20.73
N GLN A 292 -29.63 17.47 -19.42
CA GLN A 292 -30.93 17.87 -18.89
C GLN A 292 -30.68 18.94 -17.84
N GLU A 293 -31.26 20.11 -18.08
CA GLU A 293 -31.35 21.27 -17.19
C GLU A 293 -31.98 20.89 -15.82
N ALA A 294 -31.27 20.09 -15.03
CA ALA A 294 -31.48 19.96 -13.61
C ALA A 294 -30.47 20.92 -12.98
N ASP A 295 -30.96 21.88 -12.19
CA ASP A 295 -30.12 22.74 -11.36
C ASP A 295 -29.11 21.84 -10.64
N GLU A 296 -27.86 21.82 -11.13
CA GLU A 296 -26.78 21.04 -10.55
C GLU A 296 -26.59 21.57 -9.13
N VAL A 297 -27.11 20.84 -8.15
CA VAL A 297 -26.78 21.08 -6.75
C VAL A 297 -25.41 20.46 -6.55
N TRP A 298 -24.39 21.14 -7.08
CA TRP A 298 -23.01 20.91 -6.70
C TRP A 298 -22.93 21.07 -5.17
N PRO A 299 -22.19 20.20 -4.47
CA PRO A 299 -21.82 20.46 -3.08
C PRO A 299 -21.26 21.88 -2.98
N ASP A 300 -21.67 22.62 -1.95
CA ASP A 300 -21.19 23.99 -1.69
C ASP A 300 -19.67 24.04 -1.86
N GLU A 301 -19.12 25.08 -2.49
CA GLU A 301 -17.68 25.21 -2.78
C GLU A 301 -16.82 25.01 -1.52
N ASN A 302 -17.40 25.23 -0.34
CA ASN A 302 -16.78 24.94 0.96
C ASN A 302 -16.49 23.45 1.22
N ILE A 303 -17.32 22.53 0.74
CA ILE A 303 -17.11 21.07 0.89
C ILE A 303 -15.95 20.60 0.00
N TRP A 304 -15.84 21.19 -1.19
CA TRP A 304 -14.71 20.98 -2.07
C TRP A 304 -13.45 21.69 -1.56
N ALA A 305 -13.55 22.86 -0.94
CA ALA A 305 -12.41 23.51 -0.30
C ALA A 305 -11.83 22.63 0.81
N ASP A 306 -12.65 21.96 1.63
CA ASP A 306 -12.17 20.99 2.62
C ASP A 306 -11.51 19.75 1.96
N TYR A 307 -11.89 19.39 0.73
CA TYR A 307 -11.28 18.32 -0.06
C TYR A 307 -9.95 18.76 -0.70
N TRP A 308 -9.91 19.94 -1.33
CA TRP A 308 -8.78 20.44 -2.14
C TRP A 308 -7.74 21.25 -1.34
N GLU A 309 -8.10 21.92 -0.24
CA GLU A 309 -7.11 22.61 0.63
C GLU A 309 -6.15 21.61 1.32
N TYR A 310 -6.53 20.32 1.38
CA TYR A 310 -5.68 19.26 1.91
C TYR A 310 -4.74 18.63 0.89
N GLU A 311 -5.06 18.67 -0.41
CA GLU A 311 -4.19 18.08 -1.44
C GLU A 311 -2.94 18.92 -1.75
N GLY A 312 -2.90 20.21 -1.44
CA GLY A 312 -1.72 21.04 -1.71
C GLY A 312 -1.29 21.09 -3.19
N VAL A 313 -2.11 20.57 -4.11
CA VAL A 313 -1.86 20.58 -5.55
C VAL A 313 -2.65 21.73 -6.16
N GLU A 314 -2.06 22.92 -6.15
CA GLU A 314 -2.43 23.94 -7.12
C GLU A 314 -2.07 23.40 -8.52
N TRP A 315 -3.06 22.89 -9.25
CA TRP A 315 -2.93 22.70 -10.69
C TRP A 315 -2.81 24.08 -11.35
N HIS A 316 -1.58 24.59 -11.41
CA HIS A 316 -1.28 25.72 -12.27
C HIS A 316 -1.46 25.29 -13.72
N SER A 317 -2.50 25.86 -14.34
CA SER A 317 -2.77 25.90 -15.77
C SER A 317 -1.54 26.22 -16.62
#